data_AF-A0A6N8EEP3-F1
#
_entry.id   AF-A0A6N8EEP3-F1
#
_cell.length_a   1.000
_cell.length_b   1.000
_cell.length_c   1.000
_cell.angle_alpha   90.00
_cell.angle_beta   90.00
_cell.angle_gamma   90.00
#
_symmetry.space_group_name_H-M   'P 1'
#
loop_
_entity.id
_entity.type
_entity.pdbx_description
1 polymer ?
#
loop_
_entity_poly.entity_id
_entity_poly.type
_entity_poly.pdbx_seq_one_letter_code
_entity_poly.pdbx_strand_id
1 'polypeptide(L)'
;MREIPPALASRFDSTLVATGIAENHRPYFRRWLRFYLDFCQKYQQDSACRSSLTAFDAKLQDKGQQPWKRQQAQQAVALYLTLLTNKDQPHTATETPHHTDAAAIDTTARPTNGWSTVLGQLAID
;
A
#
# COMPACT_ATOMS: atom_id res chain seq x y z
N MET A 1 -9.70 20.55 -3.77
CA MET A 1 -9.46 19.09 -3.73
C MET A 1 -9.38 18.59 -5.15
N ARG A 2 -8.27 17.97 -5.53
CA ARG A 2 -8.13 17.39 -6.87
C ARG A 2 -9.08 16.20 -7.04
N GLU A 3 -9.72 16.11 -8.20
CA GLU A 3 -10.50 14.93 -8.56
C GLU A 3 -9.55 13.82 -8.98
N ILE A 4 -9.76 12.62 -8.45
CA ILE A 4 -9.02 11.44 -8.89
C ILE A 4 -9.59 11.07 -10.26
N PRO A 5 -8.75 10.95 -11.32
CA PRO A 5 -9.23 10.51 -12.62
C PRO A 5 -9.98 9.18 -12.49
N PRO A 6 -11.14 9.00 -13.13
CA PRO A 6 -11.97 7.81 -12.96
C PRO A 6 -11.22 6.53 -13.33
N ALA A 7 -10.33 6.60 -14.33
CA ALA A 7 -9.44 5.49 -14.71
C ALA A 7 -8.48 5.10 -13.58
N LEU A 8 -7.97 6.06 -12.80
CA LEU A 8 -7.11 5.77 -11.65
C LEU A 8 -7.93 5.20 -10.48
N ALA A 9 -9.10 5.80 -10.21
CA ALA A 9 -9.99 5.34 -9.14
C ALA A 9 -10.42 3.88 -9.36
N SER A 10 -10.82 3.52 -10.57
CA SER A 10 -11.24 2.14 -10.92
C SER A 10 -10.11 1.13 -10.74
N ARG A 11 -8.89 1.47 -11.16
CA ARG A 11 -7.72 0.60 -10.95
C ARG A 11 -7.39 0.44 -9.47
N PHE A 12 -7.47 1.53 -8.71
CA PHE A 12 -7.22 1.49 -7.27
C PHE A 12 -8.29 0.66 -6.54
N ASP A 13 -9.57 0.82 -6.88
CA ASP A 13 -10.65 -0.02 -6.36
C ASP A 13 -10.41 -1.51 -6.67
N SER A 14 -9.92 -1.83 -7.88
CA SER A 14 -9.54 -3.21 -8.24
C SER A 14 -8.40 -3.74 -7.36
N THR A 15 -7.39 -2.91 -7.06
CA THR A 15 -6.31 -3.27 -6.12
C THR A 15 -6.83 -3.49 -4.70
N LEU A 16 -7.80 -2.68 -4.24
CA LEU A 16 -8.43 -2.88 -2.93
C LEU A 16 -9.18 -4.22 -2.86
N VAL A 17 -9.86 -4.62 -3.93
CA VAL A 17 -10.54 -5.91 -4.02
C VAL A 17 -9.52 -7.05 -4.00
N ALA A 18 -8.48 -6.96 -4.84
CA ALA A 18 -7.43 -7.98 -4.93
C ALA A 18 -6.66 -8.18 -3.61
N THR A 19 -6.54 -7.13 -2.79
CA THR A 19 -5.90 -7.19 -1.47
C THR A 19 -6.84 -7.64 -0.34
N GLY A 20 -8.11 -7.92 -0.63
CA GLY A 20 -9.09 -8.38 0.37
C GLY A 20 -9.63 -7.27 1.27
N ILE A 21 -9.51 -6.00 0.88
CA ILE A 21 -10.08 -4.89 1.64
C ILE A 21 -11.61 -4.93 1.54
N ALA A 22 -12.25 -5.05 2.69
CA ALA A 22 -13.70 -5.05 2.81
C ALA A 22 -14.32 -3.76 2.22
N GLU A 23 -15.48 -3.92 1.59
CA GLU A 23 -16.16 -2.86 0.84
C GLU A 23 -16.43 -1.60 1.67
N ASN A 24 -16.75 -1.79 2.95
CA ASN A 24 -16.97 -0.73 3.93
C ASN A 24 -15.73 0.15 4.16
N HIS A 25 -14.53 -0.41 3.96
CA HIS A 25 -13.28 0.32 4.16
C HIS A 25 -12.82 1.07 2.89
N ARG A 26 -13.19 0.60 1.70
CA ARG A 26 -12.80 1.19 0.41
C ARG A 26 -13.03 2.72 0.30
N PRO A 27 -14.15 3.32 0.75
CA PRO A 27 -14.31 4.78 0.69
C PRO A 27 -13.27 5.54 1.52
N TYR A 28 -12.81 4.99 2.64
CA TYR A 28 -11.76 5.61 3.46
C TYR A 28 -10.40 5.58 2.75
N PHE A 29 -10.08 4.46 2.09
CA PHE A 29 -8.85 4.34 1.29
C PHE A 29 -8.83 5.33 0.12
N ARG A 30 -9.96 5.48 -0.60
CA ARG A 30 -10.10 6.49 -1.67
C ARG A 30 -9.93 7.91 -1.13
N ARG A 31 -10.40 8.17 0.08
CA ARG A 31 -10.22 9.47 0.74
C ARG A 31 -8.75 9.76 1.02
N TRP A 32 -8.02 8.78 1.55
CA TRP A 32 -6.58 8.90 1.80
C TRP A 32 -5.78 9.12 0.52
N LEU A 33 -6.11 8.39 -0.55
CA LEU A 33 -5.48 8.58 -1.86
C LEU A 33 -5.66 10.03 -2.36
N ARG A 34 -6.87 10.59 -2.23
CA ARG A 34 -7.13 11.97 -2.65
C ARG A 34 -6.32 12.97 -1.82
N PHE A 35 -6.24 12.78 -0.50
CA PHE A 35 -5.43 13.65 0.36
C PHE A 35 -3.94 13.55 0.05
N TYR A 36 -3.43 12.36 -0.27
CA TYR A 36 -2.04 12.17 -0.66
C TYR A 36 -1.72 12.89 -1.98
N LEU A 37 -2.58 12.78 -2.99
CA LEU A 37 -2.37 13.49 -4.27
C LEU A 37 -2.41 15.01 -4.11
N ASP A 38 -3.30 15.52 -3.25
CA ASP A 38 -3.38 16.95 -2.90
C ASP A 38 -2.12 17.41 -2.15
N PHE A 39 -1.61 16.59 -1.23
CA PHE A 39 -0.32 16.80 -0.56
C PHE A 39 0.85 16.83 -1.56
N CYS A 40 0.94 15.85 -2.45
CA CYS A 40 2.01 15.78 -3.44
C CYS A 40 2.05 17.03 -4.31
N GLN A 41 0.89 17.50 -4.76
CA GLN A 41 0.80 18.73 -5.54
C GLN A 41 1.18 19.96 -4.69
N LYS A 42 0.66 20.06 -3.47
CA LYS A 42 0.88 21.22 -2.60
C LYS A 42 2.34 21.42 -2.22
N TYR A 43 3.07 20.33 -2.01
CA TYR A 43 4.48 20.37 -1.58
C TYR A 43 5.46 19.99 -2.71
N GLN A 44 4.97 19.93 -3.96
CA GLN A 44 5.74 19.53 -5.15
C GLN A 44 6.54 18.23 -4.93
N GLN A 45 5.92 17.30 -4.20
CA GLN A 45 6.47 15.98 -3.91
C GLN A 45 6.09 15.01 -5.02
N ASP A 46 7.00 14.09 -5.33
CA ASP A 46 6.77 13.10 -6.36
C ASP A 46 5.76 12.05 -5.88
N SER A 47 4.58 12.01 -6.52
CA SER A 47 3.52 11.10 -6.11
C SER A 47 3.86 9.61 -6.28
N ALA A 48 4.88 9.28 -7.09
CA ALA A 48 5.37 7.93 -7.32
C ALA A 48 6.56 7.56 -6.40
N CYS A 49 7.00 8.46 -5.51
CA CYS A 49 8.15 8.24 -4.66
C CYS A 49 7.75 7.83 -3.23
N ARG A 50 8.48 6.87 -2.66
CA ARG A 50 8.27 6.40 -1.27
C ARG A 50 8.64 7.47 -0.23
N SER A 51 9.57 8.37 -0.55
CA SER A 51 9.91 9.50 0.34
C SER A 51 8.71 10.41 0.62
N SER A 52 7.82 10.56 -0.35
CA SER A 52 6.60 11.36 -0.21
C SER A 52 5.57 10.71 0.70
N LEU A 53 5.57 9.38 0.82
CA LEU A 53 4.77 8.65 1.82
C LEU A 53 5.25 8.95 3.24
N THR A 54 6.57 8.95 3.48
CA THR A 54 7.14 9.30 4.80
C THR A 54 6.82 10.74 5.17
N ALA A 55 6.95 11.68 4.22
CA ALA A 55 6.59 13.08 4.43
C ALA A 55 5.10 13.27 4.72
N PHE A 56 4.24 12.50 4.05
CA PHE A 56 2.80 12.52 4.28
C PHE A 56 2.43 12.00 5.68
N ASP A 57 3.03 10.89 6.13
CA ASP A 57 2.81 10.36 7.48
C ASP A 57 3.28 11.33 8.57
N ALA A 58 4.47 11.91 8.43
CA ALA A 58 4.95 12.96 9.34
C ALA A 58 3.97 14.13 9.40
N LYS A 59 3.35 14.49 8.27
CA LYS A 59 2.34 15.55 8.23
C LYS A 59 1.03 15.17 8.92
N LEU A 60 0.63 13.90 8.86
CA LEU A 60 -0.53 13.41 9.60
C LEU A 60 -0.25 13.37 11.11
N GLN A 61 0.97 13.03 11.51
CA GLN A 61 1.42 13.09 12.91
C GLN A 61 1.37 14.52 13.47
N ASP A 62 1.93 15.48 12.74
CA ASP A 62 1.92 16.92 13.07
C ASP A 62 0.48 17.46 13.24
N LYS A 63 -0.47 16.92 12.47
CA LYS A 63 -1.90 17.25 12.58
C LYS A 63 -2.64 16.51 13.70
N GLY A 64 -1.96 15.72 14.53
CA GLY A 64 -2.59 14.96 15.61
C GLY A 64 -3.49 13.84 15.13
N GLN A 65 -3.26 13.29 13.93
CA GLN A 65 -4.02 12.13 13.47
C GLN A 65 -3.68 10.89 14.30
N GLN A 66 -4.72 10.12 14.61
CA GLN A 66 -4.57 8.89 15.38
C GLN A 66 -3.67 7.87 14.67
N PRO A 67 -2.90 7.05 15.41
CA PRO A 67 -1.97 6.07 14.82
C PRO A 67 -2.66 5.13 13.83
N TRP A 68 -3.87 4.66 14.13
CA TRP A 68 -4.63 3.79 13.22
C TRP A 68 -5.07 4.49 11.93
N LYS A 69 -5.33 5.80 11.96
CA LYS A 69 -5.64 6.61 10.77
C LYS A 69 -4.41 6.79 9.90
N ARG A 70 -3.27 7.06 10.54
CA ARG A 70 -1.96 7.15 9.88
C ARG A 70 -1.60 5.83 9.19
N GLN A 71 -1.76 4.71 9.89
CA GLN A 71 -1.55 3.38 9.33
C GLN A 71 -2.44 3.13 8.11
N GLN A 72 -3.74 3.41 8.21
CA GLN A 72 -4.67 3.27 7.08
C GLN A 72 -4.27 4.16 5.90
N ALA A 73 -3.81 5.38 6.17
CA ALA A 73 -3.33 6.30 5.15
C ALA A 73 -2.08 5.76 4.44
N GLN A 74 -1.10 5.30 5.21
CA GLN A 74 0.13 4.70 4.68
C GLN A 74 -0.18 3.47 3.82
N GLN A 75 -1.10 2.60 4.26
CA GLN A 75 -1.54 1.44 3.47
C GLN A 75 -2.17 1.87 2.15
N ALA A 76 -3.07 2.87 2.17
CA ALA A 76 -3.69 3.37 0.94
C ALA A 76 -2.66 3.92 -0.05
N VAL A 77 -1.67 4.67 0.44
CA VAL A 77 -0.60 5.22 -0.41
C VAL A 77 0.34 4.13 -0.91
N ALA A 78 0.71 3.16 -0.07
CA ALA A 78 1.55 2.04 -0.47
C ALA A 78 0.92 1.24 -1.62
N LEU A 79 -0.39 0.94 -1.54
CA LEU A 79 -1.12 0.28 -2.63
C LEU A 79 -1.12 1.10 -3.91
N TYR A 80 -1.22 2.43 -3.80
CA TYR A 80 -1.14 3.32 -4.95
C TYR A 80 0.26 3.29 -5.60
N LEU A 81 1.33 3.33 -4.79
CA LEU A 81 2.70 3.23 -5.30
C LEU A 81 2.93 1.90 -6.01
N THR A 82 2.50 0.77 -5.43
CA THR A 82 2.55 -0.54 -6.09
C THR A 82 1.77 -0.54 -7.40
N LEU A 83 0.58 0.07 -7.44
CA LEU A 83 -0.21 0.20 -8.66
C LEU A 83 0.52 1.00 -9.74
N LEU A 84 1.29 2.02 -9.38
CA LEU A 84 2.11 2.79 -10.33
C LEU A 84 3.29 1.96 -10.85
N THR A 85 3.98 1.22 -9.98
CA THR A 85 5.06 0.32 -10.39
C THR A 85 4.56 -0.77 -11.35
N ASN A 86 3.37 -1.32 -11.08
CA ASN A 86 2.78 -2.34 -11.94
C ASN A 86 2.23 -1.79 -13.27
N LYS A 87 2.07 -0.46 -13.43
CA LYS A 87 1.70 0.17 -14.72
C LYS A 87 2.83 0.18 -15.73
N ASP A 88 4.08 0.09 -15.26
CA ASP A 88 5.29 0.10 -16.08
C ASP A 88 5.71 -1.31 -16.53
N GLN A 89 4.91 -2.33 -16.22
CA GLN A 89 5.18 -3.71 -16.61
C GLN A 89 4.15 -4.20 -17.64
N PRO A 90 4.49 -4.21 -18.95
CA PRO A 90 3.82 -5.06 -19.92
C PRO A 90 4.24 -6.52 -19.69
N HIS A 91 3.74 -7.15 -18.63
CA HIS A 91 3.80 -8.61 -18.48
C HIS A 91 2.59 -9.14 -19.23
N THR A 92 2.66 -9.35 -20.56
CA THR A 92 3.06 -10.64 -21.12
C THR A 92 2.94 -11.77 -20.09
N ALA A 93 1.79 -12.44 -20.16
CA ALA A 93 1.66 -13.79 -19.66
C ALA A 93 2.78 -14.64 -20.29
N THR A 94 3.76 -15.01 -19.49
CA THR A 94 4.58 -16.19 -19.76
C THR A 94 4.53 -17.02 -18.50
N GLU A 95 3.50 -17.87 -18.45
CA GLU A 95 3.70 -19.19 -17.88
C GLU A 95 4.96 -19.80 -18.48
N THR A 96 5.90 -20.19 -17.64
CA THR A 96 6.50 -21.51 -17.79
C THR A 96 6.70 -22.13 -16.40
N PRO A 97 6.08 -23.28 -16.11
CA PRO A 97 6.35 -24.07 -14.91
C PRO A 97 7.68 -24.82 -15.09
N HIS A 98 8.56 -24.76 -14.10
CA HIS A 98 9.68 -25.72 -14.01
C HIS A 98 9.90 -26.18 -12.57
N HIS A 99 9.49 -27.43 -12.39
CA HIS A 99 9.67 -28.35 -11.28
C HIS A 99 11.16 -28.63 -11.01
N THR A 100 11.58 -28.87 -9.75
CA THR A 100 12.52 -29.95 -9.32
C THR A 100 12.59 -30.04 -7.79
N ASP A 101 11.90 -31.05 -7.28
CA ASP A 101 12.25 -32.05 -6.25
C ASP A 101 12.87 -31.70 -4.86
N ALA A 102 12.19 -32.25 -3.85
CA ALA A 102 12.60 -32.81 -2.55
C ALA A 102 13.57 -32.07 -1.61
N ALA A 103 13.04 -31.66 -0.45
CA ALA A 103 13.37 -32.29 0.84
C ALA A 103 12.40 -31.82 1.94
N ALA A 104 11.94 -32.79 2.73
CA ALA A 104 10.96 -32.65 3.81
C ALA A 104 11.43 -31.75 4.96
N ILE A 105 10.47 -31.05 5.59
CA ILE A 105 10.19 -31.22 7.03
C ILE A 105 8.71 -30.94 7.32
N ASP A 106 8.10 -31.92 7.97
CA ASP A 106 6.85 -31.85 8.72
C ASP A 106 7.00 -30.90 9.92
N THR A 107 6.06 -29.96 10.11
CA THR A 107 5.59 -29.52 11.43
C THR A 107 4.28 -28.74 11.29
N THR A 108 3.25 -29.29 11.91
CA THR A 108 1.95 -28.70 12.23
C THR A 108 2.05 -27.31 12.87
N ALA A 109 1.38 -26.29 12.32
CA ALA A 109 0.85 -25.17 13.10
C ALA A 109 -0.27 -24.40 12.37
N ARG A 110 -1.30 -24.09 13.14
CA ARG A 110 -2.63 -23.51 12.85
C ARG A 110 -2.57 -22.12 12.17
N PRO A 111 -3.55 -21.75 11.32
CA PRO A 111 -3.65 -20.40 10.80
C PRO A 111 -4.28 -19.50 11.87
N THR A 112 -3.53 -18.49 12.32
CA THR A 112 -4.12 -17.31 12.95
C THR A 112 -3.51 -16.08 12.32
N ASN A 113 -4.33 -15.41 11.52
CA ASN A 113 -4.11 -14.09 10.97
C ASN A 113 -3.48 -13.17 12.03
N GLY A 114 -2.24 -12.75 11.79
CA GLY A 114 -1.49 -11.84 12.63
C GLY A 114 -0.59 -10.97 11.76
N TRP A 115 -1.14 -9.85 11.29
CA TRP A 115 -0.42 -8.78 10.57
C TRP A 115 0.48 -7.97 11.51
N SER A 116 1.26 -8.67 12.35
CA SER A 116 2.21 -8.07 13.27
C SER A 116 3.47 -8.91 13.26
N THR A 117 4.54 -8.37 12.68
CA THR A 117 5.95 -8.47 13.11
C THR A 117 6.86 -8.32 11.90
N VAL A 118 7.17 -7.08 11.52
CA VAL A 118 8.44 -6.74 10.84
C VAL A 118 8.77 -5.28 11.22
N LEU A 119 10.03 -5.07 11.65
CA LEU A 119 10.72 -3.83 12.06
C LEU A 119 10.80 -3.54 13.56
N GLY A 120 11.56 -4.38 14.26
CA GLY A 120 12.30 -3.98 15.45
C GLY A 120 13.80 -3.82 15.12
N GLN A 121 14.43 -2.85 15.78
CA GLN A 121 15.87 -2.63 15.95
C GLN A 121 16.65 -1.79 14.90
N LEU A 122 16.55 -0.47 15.03
CA LEU A 122 17.77 0.35 15.09
C LEU A 122 17.94 0.81 16.55
N ALA A 123 18.94 0.26 17.22
CA ALA A 123 19.50 0.82 18.44
C ALA A 123 20.66 1.73 18.02
N ILE A 124 20.64 2.97 18.51
CA ILE A 124 21.75 3.91 18.50
C ILE A 124 22.49 3.70 19.82
N ASP A 125 23.80 3.52 19.75
CA ASP A 125 24.75 4.10 20.71
C ASP A 125 25.86 4.78 19.90
#